data_AF-A0A1G2USJ3-F1
#
_entry.id   AF-A0A1G2USJ3-F1
#
_cell.length_a   1.000
_cell.length_b   1.000
_cell.length_c   1.000
_cell.angle_alpha   90.00
_cell.angle_beta   90.00
_cell.angle_gamma   90.00
#
_symmetry.space_group_name_H-M   'P 1'
#
loop_
_entity.id
_entity.type
_entity.pdbx_description
1 polymer ?
#
loop_
_entity_poly.entity_id
_entity_poly.type
_entity_poly.pdbx_seq_one_letter_code
_entity_poly.pdbx_strand_id
1 'polypeptide(L)'
;MINNRLEIKNLAISFFSGFAGLFAYWFVIVIVEFPDIPFRFFIYGALVEEILKFSIILILVLLFKINPLSTIVLGVGYGFAEEISHFWYPDGDAGLIALWMHLIVGIVMTLLIVKAFKLKSKLYFALALLVPIALHGFYNSHLLYVIVYLMP
;
A
#
# COMPACT_ATOMS: atom_id res chain seq x y z
N MET A 1 -16.33 -10.98 27.06
CA MET A 1 -16.45 -9.59 26.55
C MET A 1 -15.12 -8.85 26.33
N ILE A 2 -13.95 -9.40 26.71
CA ILE A 2 -12.65 -8.70 26.63
C ILE A 2 -12.03 -8.76 25.21
N ASN A 3 -12.37 -9.76 24.38
CA ASN A 3 -11.80 -9.92 23.03
C ASN A 3 -12.23 -8.86 22.00
N ASN A 4 -13.50 -8.45 21.99
CA ASN A 4 -13.99 -7.56 20.92
C ASN A 4 -13.38 -6.15 20.96
N ARG A 5 -13.07 -5.62 22.15
CA ARG A 5 -12.48 -4.28 22.27
C ARG A 5 -11.02 -4.23 21.80
N LEU A 6 -10.25 -5.27 22.09
CA LEU A 6 -8.86 -5.34 21.63
C LEU A 6 -8.79 -5.53 20.12
N GLU A 7 -9.69 -6.33 19.56
CA GLU A 7 -9.80 -6.55 18.12
C GLU A 7 -10.19 -5.26 17.38
N ILE A 8 -11.23 -4.56 17.83
CA ILE A 8 -11.63 -3.26 17.26
C ILE A 8 -10.48 -2.25 17.33
N LYS A 9 -9.75 -2.20 18.45
CA LYS A 9 -8.58 -1.32 18.59
C LYS A 9 -7.49 -1.65 17.56
N ASN A 10 -7.20 -2.93 17.35
CA ASN A 10 -6.18 -3.36 16.38
C ASN A 10 -6.60 -3.05 14.93
N LEU A 11 -7.89 -3.20 14.62
CA LEU A 11 -8.44 -2.83 13.31
C LEU A 11 -8.32 -1.31 13.10
N ALA A 12 -8.70 -0.49 14.09
CA ALA A 12 -8.58 0.96 14.03
C ALA A 12 -7.11 1.41 13.87
N ILE A 13 -6.20 0.87 14.66
CA ILE A 13 -4.75 1.15 14.53
C ILE A 13 -4.28 0.83 13.11
N SER A 14 -4.71 -0.30 12.56
CA SER A 14 -4.28 -0.71 11.22
C SER A 14 -4.82 0.22 10.13
N PHE A 15 -6.10 0.60 10.22
CA PHE A 15 -6.72 1.57 9.31
C PHE A 15 -5.96 2.89 9.31
N PHE A 16 -5.77 3.49 10.49
CA PHE A 16 -5.11 4.79 10.61
C PHE A 16 -3.61 4.72 10.28
N SER A 17 -2.96 3.58 10.49
CA SER A 17 -1.57 3.39 10.04
C SER A 17 -1.46 3.33 8.52
N GLY A 18 -2.39 2.65 7.85
CA GLY A 18 -2.47 2.66 6.39
C GLY A 18 -2.75 4.07 5.85
N PHE A 19 -3.74 4.74 6.43
CA PHE A 19 -4.10 6.11 6.08
C PHE A 19 -2.92 7.08 6.23
N ALA A 20 -2.28 7.09 7.40
CA ALA A 20 -1.11 7.95 7.67
C ALA A 20 0.11 7.58 6.80
N GLY A 21 0.24 6.30 6.42
CA GLY A 21 1.30 5.83 5.53
C GLY A 21 1.30 6.55 4.19
N LEU A 22 0.14 6.72 3.56
CA LEU A 22 0.07 7.46 2.29
C LEU A 22 0.53 8.93 2.46
N PHE A 23 0.10 9.63 3.51
CA PHE A 23 0.53 11.01 3.75
C PHE A 23 2.03 11.12 4.05
N ALA A 24 2.60 10.13 4.74
CA ALA A 24 4.05 10.06 4.93
C ALA A 24 4.79 9.90 3.59
N TYR A 25 4.25 9.11 2.66
CA TYR A 25 4.78 9.01 1.30
C TYR A 25 4.71 10.34 0.54
N TRP A 26 3.59 11.05 0.60
CA TRP A 26 3.47 12.39 0.00
C TRP A 26 4.52 13.36 0.56
N PHE A 27 4.75 13.33 1.87
CA PHE A 27 5.77 14.16 2.51
C PHE A 27 7.19 13.82 2.02
N VAL A 28 7.49 12.53 1.84
CA VAL A 28 8.77 12.07 1.26
C VAL A 28 8.93 12.58 -0.17
N ILE A 29 7.89 12.51 -1.01
CA ILE A 29 7.95 13.03 -2.38
C ILE A 29 8.22 14.54 -2.40
N VAL A 30 7.52 15.30 -1.55
CA VAL A 30 7.64 16.76 -1.50
C VAL A 30 9.03 17.19 -1.04
N ILE A 31 9.64 16.49 -0.09
CA ILE A 31 10.96 16.86 0.45
C ILE A 31 12.12 16.38 -0.43
N VAL A 32 12.01 15.20 -1.03
CA VAL A 32 13.13 14.57 -1.75
C VAL A 32 13.30 15.16 -3.16
N GLU A 33 12.37 16.00 -3.65
CA GLU A 33 12.41 16.65 -4.97
C GLU A 33 12.96 15.71 -6.06
N PHE A 34 12.19 14.68 -6.39
CA PHE A 34 12.65 13.67 -7.34
C PHE A 34 13.00 14.30 -8.71
N PRO A 35 14.17 13.94 -9.29
CA PRO A 35 14.63 14.52 -10.56
C PRO A 35 13.58 14.37 -11.66
N ASP A 36 13.49 15.38 -12.54
CA ASP A 36 12.53 15.48 -13.65
C ASP A 36 12.79 14.39 -14.72
N ILE A 37 12.40 13.15 -14.40
CA ILE A 37 12.38 12.02 -15.30
C ILE A 37 10.92 11.64 -15.53
N PRO A 38 10.44 11.53 -16.79
CA PRO A 38 9.03 11.29 -17.10
C PRO A 38 8.44 10.00 -16.52
N PHE A 39 9.27 9.08 -16.01
CA PHE A 39 8.87 7.80 -15.41
C PHE A 39 8.89 7.77 -13.87
N ARG A 40 9.17 8.90 -13.19
CA ARG A 40 9.36 8.96 -11.73
C ARG A 40 8.14 8.48 -10.94
N PHE A 41 6.93 8.85 -11.34
CA PHE A 41 5.72 8.47 -10.59
C PHE A 41 5.37 6.98 -10.74
N PHE A 42 5.75 6.35 -11.85
CA PHE A 42 5.30 5.01 -12.21
C PHE A 42 6.11 3.91 -11.54
N ILE A 43 7.43 4.03 -11.54
CA ILE A 43 8.33 3.00 -10.99
C ILE A 43 8.83 3.41 -9.60
N TYR A 44 9.21 4.68 -9.41
CA TYR A 44 9.71 5.16 -8.11
C TYR A 44 8.57 5.38 -7.12
N GLY A 45 7.41 5.88 -7.56
CA GLY A 45 6.24 6.03 -6.70
C GLY A 45 5.77 4.69 -6.13
N ALA A 46 5.51 3.73 -7.02
CA ALA A 46 5.17 2.35 -6.66
C ALA A 46 6.19 1.72 -5.70
N LEU A 47 7.49 1.87 -5.98
CA LEU A 47 8.55 1.33 -5.14
C LEU A 47 8.51 1.90 -3.72
N VAL A 48 8.46 3.23 -3.58
CA VAL A 48 8.50 3.90 -2.28
C VAL A 48 7.24 3.60 -1.47
N GLU A 49 6.06 3.61 -2.11
CA GLU A 49 4.80 3.27 -1.44
C GLU A 49 4.81 1.84 -0.89
N GLU A 50 5.26 0.87 -1.70
CA GLU A 50 5.27 -0.52 -1.26
C GLU A 50 6.33 -0.80 -0.19
N ILE A 51 7.48 -0.12 -0.20
CA ILE A 51 8.47 -0.19 0.89
C ILE A 51 7.86 0.36 2.20
N LEU A 52 7.12 1.46 2.12
CA LEU A 52 6.50 2.07 3.29
C LEU A 52 5.39 1.17 3.85
N LYS A 53 4.51 0.64 2.99
CA LYS A 53 3.48 -0.35 3.35
C LYS A 53 4.11 -1.59 4.00
N PHE A 54 5.18 -2.12 3.39
CA PHE A 54 5.91 -3.27 3.93
C PHE A 54 6.45 -2.99 5.33
N SER A 55 7.06 -1.82 5.53
CA SER A 55 7.62 -1.42 6.83
C SER A 55 6.54 -1.30 7.90
N ILE A 56 5.41 -0.67 7.57
CA ILE A 56 4.26 -0.54 8.49
C ILE A 56 3.71 -1.93 8.82
N ILE A 57 3.44 -2.77 7.82
CA ILE A 57 2.93 -4.13 8.02
C ILE A 57 3.90 -4.95 8.87
N LEU A 58 5.21 -4.84 8.65
CA LEU A 58 6.21 -5.54 9.44
C LEU A 58 6.17 -5.11 10.91
N ILE A 59 6.12 -3.80 11.19
CA ILE A 59 5.97 -3.24 12.54
C ILE A 59 4.68 -3.76 13.19
N LEU A 60 3.59 -3.71 12.45
CA LEU A 60 2.27 -4.15 12.89
C LEU A 60 2.27 -5.65 13.25
N VAL A 61 2.75 -6.51 12.35
CA VAL A 61 2.83 -7.96 12.59
C VAL A 61 3.75 -8.27 13.78
N LEU A 62 4.90 -7.59 13.90
CA LEU A 62 5.87 -7.83 14.98
C LEU A 62 5.40 -7.33 16.35
N LEU A 63 4.90 -6.09 16.43
CA LEU A 63 4.60 -5.43 17.70
C LEU A 63 3.18 -5.72 18.19
N PHE A 64 2.22 -5.83 17.27
CA PHE A 64 0.80 -5.93 17.61
C PHE A 64 0.19 -7.31 17.31
N LYS A 65 1.02 -8.27 16.82
CA LYS A 65 0.61 -9.65 16.48
C LYS A 65 -0.65 -9.70 15.62
N ILE A 66 -0.76 -8.77 14.67
CA ILE A 66 -2.04 -8.52 14.02
C ILE A 66 -2.38 -9.65 13.05
N ASN A 67 -3.68 -9.97 13.01
CA ASN A 67 -4.21 -11.04 12.20
C ASN A 67 -4.36 -10.58 10.72
N PRO A 68 -4.58 -11.51 9.78
CA PRO A 68 -4.76 -11.16 8.36
C PRO A 68 -5.82 -10.09 8.12
N LEU A 69 -6.91 -10.09 8.90
CA LEU A 69 -7.99 -9.11 8.82
C LEU A 69 -7.50 -7.69 9.06
N SER A 70 -6.59 -7.49 10.01
CA SER A 70 -6.05 -6.16 10.29
C SER A 70 -5.16 -5.63 9.17
N THR A 71 -4.51 -6.49 8.38
CA THR A 71 -3.82 -5.99 7.18
C THR A 71 -4.79 -5.61 6.09
N ILE A 72 -5.88 -6.36 5.90
CA ILE A 72 -6.95 -5.94 4.98
C ILE A 72 -7.40 -4.52 5.35
N VAL A 73 -7.61 -4.26 6.63
CA VAL A 73 -8.00 -2.94 7.14
C VAL A 73 -6.91 -1.86 6.95
N LEU A 74 -5.62 -2.22 7.03
CA LEU A 74 -4.53 -1.31 6.64
C LEU A 74 -4.58 -0.96 5.14
N GLY A 75 -4.79 -1.95 4.27
CA GLY A 75 -4.91 -1.73 2.83
C GLY A 75 -6.11 -0.84 2.50
N VAL A 76 -7.25 -1.05 3.18
CA VAL A 76 -8.42 -0.17 3.09
C VAL A 76 -8.07 1.26 3.53
N GLY A 77 -7.34 1.42 4.65
CA GLY A 77 -6.91 2.74 5.10
C GLY A 77 -6.02 3.48 4.10
N TYR A 78 -5.11 2.75 3.44
CA TYR A 78 -4.24 3.30 2.41
C TYR A 78 -5.02 3.69 1.15
N GLY A 79 -5.83 2.78 0.60
CA GLY A 79 -6.64 3.05 -0.58
C GLY A 79 -7.70 4.13 -0.35
N PHE A 80 -8.26 4.24 0.87
CA PHE A 80 -9.17 5.32 1.23
C PHE A 80 -8.47 6.68 1.27
N ALA A 81 -7.23 6.74 1.78
CA ALA A 81 -6.42 7.95 1.72
C ALA A 81 -6.06 8.32 0.28
N GLU A 82 -5.81 7.32 -0.57
CA GLU A 82 -5.46 7.50 -1.99
C GLU A 82 -6.65 8.04 -2.76
N GLU A 83 -7.84 7.47 -2.55
CA GLU A 83 -9.10 7.95 -3.10
C GLU A 83 -9.36 9.42 -2.72
N ILE A 84 -9.17 9.79 -1.45
CA ILE A 84 -9.26 11.20 -1.01
C ILE A 84 -8.24 12.08 -1.74
N SER A 85 -7.01 11.60 -1.93
CA SER A 85 -5.99 12.36 -2.66
C SER A 85 -6.38 12.57 -4.12
N HIS A 86 -7.01 11.58 -4.76
CA HIS A 86 -7.52 11.70 -6.12
C HIS A 86 -8.72 12.65 -6.23
N PHE A 87 -9.61 12.72 -5.23
CA PHE A 87 -10.68 13.72 -5.21
C PHE A 87 -10.18 15.17 -5.15
N TRP A 88 -8.96 15.39 -4.65
CA TRP A 88 -8.31 16.71 -4.67
C TRP A 88 -7.64 17.06 -6.00
N TYR A 89 -7.46 16.11 -6.92
CA TYR A 89 -6.95 16.37 -8.26
C TYR A 89 -8.07 16.24 -9.31
N PRO A 90 -8.34 17.29 -10.11
CA PRO A 90 -9.52 17.36 -10.98
C PRO A 90 -9.60 16.32 -12.11
N ASP A 91 -8.56 15.50 -12.33
CA ASP A 91 -8.48 14.47 -13.37
C ASP A 91 -8.76 13.03 -12.85
N GLY A 92 -9.25 12.89 -11.61
CA GLY A 92 -9.22 11.64 -10.84
C GLY A 92 -10.37 10.63 -11.03
N ASP A 93 -10.49 10.01 -12.21
CA ASP A 93 -11.45 8.90 -12.45
C ASP A 93 -10.93 7.50 -12.03
N ALA A 94 -9.75 7.43 -11.39
CA ALA A 94 -9.09 6.16 -11.03
C ALA A 94 -9.36 5.66 -9.58
N GLY A 95 -10.04 6.44 -8.74
CA GLY A 95 -10.06 6.26 -7.28
C GLY A 95 -10.52 4.87 -6.79
N LEU A 96 -11.60 4.32 -7.35
CA LEU A 96 -12.10 3.01 -6.93
C LEU A 96 -11.15 1.87 -7.34
N ILE A 97 -10.53 1.97 -8.51
CA ILE A 97 -9.59 0.95 -9.01
C ILE A 97 -8.31 0.96 -8.16
N ALA A 98 -7.85 2.15 -7.76
CA ALA A 98 -6.70 2.35 -6.91
C ALA A 98 -6.91 1.72 -5.50
N LEU A 99 -8.09 1.93 -4.90
CA LEU A 99 -8.51 1.26 -3.67
C LEU A 99 -8.42 -0.27 -3.77
N TRP A 100 -8.97 -0.86 -4.84
CA TRP A 100 -8.94 -2.31 -5.05
C TRP A 100 -7.53 -2.84 -5.25
N MET A 101 -6.70 -2.12 -6.01
CA MET A 101 -5.29 -2.46 -6.17
C MET A 101 -4.64 -2.53 -4.79
N HIS A 102 -4.72 -1.45 -4.00
CA HIS A 102 -3.98 -1.34 -2.74
C HIS A 102 -4.45 -2.39 -1.72
N LEU A 103 -5.73 -2.76 -1.77
CA LEU A 103 -6.27 -3.88 -1.02
C LEU A 103 -5.58 -5.20 -1.40
N ILE A 104 -5.52 -5.52 -2.70
CA ILE A 104 -4.91 -6.77 -3.21
C ILE A 104 -3.44 -6.83 -2.82
N VAL A 105 -2.71 -5.74 -3.06
CA VAL A 105 -1.27 -5.68 -2.80
C VAL A 105 -0.96 -5.78 -1.31
N GLY A 106 -1.72 -5.09 -0.45
CA GLY A 106 -1.60 -5.21 1.00
C GLY A 106 -1.86 -6.64 1.50
N ILE A 107 -2.88 -7.32 0.96
CA ILE A 107 -3.19 -8.72 1.29
C ILE A 107 -2.03 -9.64 0.90
N VAL A 108 -1.55 -9.54 -0.34
CA VAL A 108 -0.44 -10.37 -0.85
C VAL A 108 0.80 -10.17 0.00
N MET A 109 1.14 -8.92 0.31
CA MET A 109 2.28 -8.55 1.15
C MET A 109 2.19 -9.22 2.53
N THR A 110 1.05 -9.11 3.21
CA THR A 110 0.90 -9.73 4.54
C THR A 110 0.94 -11.25 4.51
N LEU A 111 0.27 -11.87 3.56
CA LEU A 111 0.27 -13.34 3.47
C LEU A 111 1.71 -13.85 3.30
N LEU A 112 2.52 -13.15 2.51
CA LEU A 112 3.93 -13.47 2.31
C LEU A 112 4.76 -13.19 3.58
N ILE A 113 4.54 -12.08 4.29
CA ILE A 113 5.23 -11.77 5.57
C ILE A 113 4.90 -12.82 6.64
N VAL A 114 3.61 -13.16 6.82
CA VAL A 114 3.17 -14.18 7.78
C VAL A 114 3.79 -15.53 7.43
N LYS A 115 3.80 -15.90 6.14
CA LYS A 115 4.44 -17.12 5.67
C LYS A 115 5.96 -17.09 5.88
N ALA A 116 6.60 -15.93 5.70
CA ALA A 116 8.02 -15.73 5.96
C ALA A 116 8.37 -15.97 7.43
N PHE A 117 7.57 -15.45 8.37
CA PHE A 117 7.74 -15.72 9.80
C PHE A 117 7.52 -17.19 10.14
N LYS A 118 6.46 -17.81 9.62
CA LYS A 118 6.14 -19.22 9.89
C LYS A 118 7.24 -20.17 9.39
N LEU A 119 7.80 -19.88 8.21
CA LEU A 119 8.83 -20.72 7.57
C LEU A 119 10.26 -20.26 7.89
N LYS A 120 10.44 -19.16 8.64
CA LYS A 120 11.72 -18.50 8.87
C LYS A 120 12.53 -18.26 7.58
N SER A 121 11.83 -17.88 6.51
CA SER A 121 12.40 -17.85 5.15
C SER A 121 12.62 -16.43 4.64
N LYS A 122 13.88 -16.10 4.33
CA LYS A 122 14.27 -14.83 3.71
C LYS A 122 13.67 -14.64 2.31
N LEU A 123 13.45 -15.74 1.58
CA LEU A 123 12.83 -15.69 0.26
C LEU A 123 11.42 -15.10 0.33
N TYR A 124 10.62 -15.51 1.32
CA TYR A 124 9.26 -14.99 1.47
C TYR A 124 9.23 -13.52 1.92
N PHE A 125 10.23 -13.07 2.68
CA PHE A 125 10.40 -11.63 2.95
C PHE A 125 10.73 -10.84 1.69
N ALA A 126 11.61 -11.37 0.83
CA ALA A 126 11.91 -10.73 -0.45
C ALA A 126 10.69 -10.69 -1.37
N LEU A 127 9.95 -11.80 -1.47
CA LEU A 127 8.72 -11.88 -2.27
C LEU A 127 7.63 -10.95 -1.73
N ALA A 128 7.51 -10.81 -0.41
CA ALA A 128 6.57 -9.89 0.22
C ALA A 128 6.80 -8.43 -0.17
N LEU A 129 8.01 -8.07 -0.59
CA LEU A 129 8.31 -6.73 -1.09
C LEU A 129 8.22 -6.67 -2.62
N LEU A 130 8.89 -7.59 -3.32
CA LEU A 130 9.05 -7.55 -4.77
C LEU A 130 7.75 -7.80 -5.55
N VAL A 131 6.89 -8.71 -5.06
CA VAL A 131 5.62 -9.02 -5.76
C VAL A 131 4.67 -7.82 -5.71
N PRO A 132 4.40 -7.19 -4.54
CA PRO A 132 3.73 -5.91 -4.44
C PRO A 132 4.25 -4.82 -5.37
N ILE A 133 5.56 -4.58 -5.37
CA ILE A 133 6.18 -3.56 -6.23
C ILE A 133 5.90 -3.85 -7.70
N ALA A 134 6.02 -5.11 -8.13
CA ALA A 134 5.76 -5.49 -9.51
C ALA A 134 4.28 -5.32 -9.89
N LEU A 135 3.35 -5.73 -9.03
CA LEU A 135 1.92 -5.55 -9.25
C LEU A 135 1.53 -4.08 -9.32
N HIS A 136 2.12 -3.26 -8.44
CA HIS A 136 1.90 -1.82 -8.43
C HIS A 136 2.49 -1.14 -9.67
N GLY A 137 3.74 -1.41 -10.00
CA GLY A 137 4.35 -0.89 -11.22
C GLY A 137 3.58 -1.28 -12.47
N PHE A 138 3.05 -2.51 -12.54
CA PHE A 138 2.19 -2.95 -13.64
C PHE A 138 0.87 -2.18 -13.69
N TYR A 139 0.20 -2.00 -12.54
CA TYR A 139 -1.01 -1.19 -12.44
C TYR A 139 -0.77 0.25 -12.93
N ASN A 140 0.27 0.91 -12.43
CA ASN A 140 0.58 2.28 -12.82
C ASN A 140 0.92 2.37 -14.32
N SER A 141 1.68 1.41 -14.85
CA SER A 141 2.04 1.37 -16.28
C SER A 141 0.82 1.12 -17.18
N HIS A 142 -0.11 0.28 -16.74
CA HIS A 142 -1.36 0.02 -17.47
C HIS A 142 -2.30 1.23 -17.42
N LEU A 143 -2.43 1.87 -16.26
CA LEU A 143 -3.19 3.11 -16.11
C LEU A 143 -2.65 4.21 -17.03
N LEU A 144 -1.33 4.38 -17.10
CA LEU A 144 -0.68 5.30 -18.03
C LEU A 144 -1.02 4.98 -19.49
N TYR A 145 -0.97 3.70 -19.87
CA TYR A 145 -1.31 3.28 -21.23
C TYR A 145 -2.78 3.63 -21.56
N VAL A 146 -3.70 3.36 -20.64
CA VAL A 146 -5.12 3.67 -20.82
C VAL A 146 -5.36 5.18 -20.94
N ILE A 147 -4.79 5.98 -20.03
CA ILE A 147 -4.96 7.43 -20.03
C ILE A 147 -4.35 8.08 -21.27
N VAL A 148 -3.12 7.71 -21.65
CA VAL A 148 -2.39 8.38 -22.74
C VAL A 148 -2.86 7.94 -24.12
N TYR A 149 -3.26 6.68 -24.28
CA TYR A 149 -3.50 6.10 -25.61
C TYR A 149 -4.96 5.71 -25.89
N LEU A 150 -5.81 5.58 -24.86
CA LEU A 150 -7.19 5.11 -25.03
C LEU A 150 -8.27 6.13 -24.63
N MET A 151 -7.91 7.20 -23.92
CA MET A 151 -8.81 8.30 -23.56
C MET A 151 -8.38 9.57 -24.31
N PRO A 152 -9.12 10.03 -25.34
CA PRO A 152 -8.79 11.23 -26.11
C PRO A 152 -9.05 12.54 -25.36
#